data_AF-A0A2D3W100-F1
#
_entry.id   AF-A0A2D3W100-F1
#
_cell.length_a   1.000
_cell.length_b   1.000
_cell.length_c   1.000
_cell.angle_alpha   90.00
_cell.angle_beta   90.00
_cell.angle_gamma   90.00
#
_symmetry.space_group_name_H-M   'P 1'
#
loop_
_entity.id
_entity.type
_entity.pdbx_description
1 polymer ?
#
loop_
_entity_poly.entity_id
_entity_poly.type
_entity_poly.pdbx_seq_one_letter_code
_entity_poly.pdbx_strand_id
1 'polypeptide(L)'
;MSMCMAWVRQKNDGDEELIVATDSIFTGNGESWENGIKLFELPRTDCVIAFVGVTGKAYTLILNLISSIKLDNRLKNNYTPLIEVVEYISELFTVLIKNSINEIPSENIHKLRAEVRFLFCGWCWRENRFRIWEVSYNESTEAYLPTEQEKCSLDGLCAFIVDPNDKKDIAAQKLKEEREKKEVGANVDMEPLRVLIDISQDPSIREIGGSTQIVKIYRSGTSELFGIYWQNKPHFQGRKFEEHNKPKERYFDPNTLEVIDNEILTKIKLDDFSTLKEFEFITTCYDEDGYLKDLADREKERLKLIFRDKAYKDFKANCEVGE
;
A
#
# COMPACT_ATOMS: atom_id res chain seq x y z
N MET A 1 14.87 -6.46 -8.96
CA MET A 1 14.29 -7.58 -8.20
C MET A 1 13.39 -7.03 -7.10
N SER A 2 12.11 -7.43 -7.13
CA SER A 2 11.00 -6.87 -6.34
C SER A 2 9.78 -7.79 -6.39
N MET A 3 8.85 -7.59 -5.47
CA MET A 3 7.50 -8.16 -5.53
C MET A 3 6.45 -7.07 -5.32
N CYS A 4 5.44 -7.05 -6.17
CA CYS A 4 4.25 -6.21 -6.01
C CYS A 4 3.00 -7.09 -6.02
N MET A 5 2.08 -6.81 -5.10
CA MET A 5 0.79 -7.48 -4.98
C MET A 5 -0.33 -6.46 -4.96
N ALA A 6 -1.46 -6.81 -5.55
CA ALA A 6 -2.68 -6.03 -5.47
C ALA A 6 -3.89 -6.95 -5.35
N TRP A 7 -4.84 -6.62 -4.48
CA TRP A 7 -6.04 -7.43 -4.29
C TRP A 7 -7.21 -6.61 -3.77
N VAL A 8 -8.43 -7.05 -4.09
CA VAL A 8 -9.65 -6.49 -3.51
C VAL A 8 -9.96 -7.24 -2.23
N ARG A 9 -9.86 -6.51 -1.12
CA ARG A 9 -10.25 -6.98 0.21
C ARG A 9 -11.75 -6.75 0.40
N GLN A 10 -12.46 -7.77 0.85
CA GLN A 10 -13.86 -7.64 1.28
C GLN A 10 -13.95 -7.70 2.81
N LYS A 11 -14.52 -6.67 3.43
CA LYS A 11 -14.81 -6.64 4.87
C LYS A 11 -16.18 -7.25 5.15
N ASN A 12 -16.39 -7.70 6.39
CA ASN A 12 -17.62 -8.38 6.83
C ASN A 12 -18.91 -7.57 6.59
N ASP A 13 -18.82 -6.24 6.51
CA ASP A 13 -19.97 -5.35 6.30
C ASP A 13 -20.31 -5.10 4.81
N GLY A 14 -19.69 -5.84 3.89
CA GLY A 14 -19.89 -5.67 2.44
C GLY A 14 -19.10 -4.50 1.83
N ASP A 15 -18.28 -3.85 2.64
CA ASP A 15 -17.35 -2.81 2.19
C ASP A 15 -16.11 -3.42 1.55
N GLU A 16 -15.69 -2.84 0.42
CA GLU A 16 -14.54 -3.31 -0.34
C GLU A 16 -13.47 -2.22 -0.42
N GLU A 17 -12.21 -2.62 -0.28
CA GLU A 17 -11.04 -1.78 -0.50
C GLU A 17 -10.03 -2.51 -1.40
N LEU A 18 -9.39 -1.79 -2.32
CA LEU A 18 -8.28 -2.32 -3.10
C LEU A 18 -6.99 -2.02 -2.36
N ILE A 19 -6.21 -3.06 -2.03
CA ILE A 19 -4.91 -2.92 -1.38
C ILE A 19 -3.83 -3.19 -2.41
N VAL A 20 -2.80 -2.34 -2.43
CA VAL A 20 -1.58 -2.53 -3.21
C VAL A 20 -0.40 -2.51 -2.26
N ALA A 21 0.47 -3.50 -2.35
CA ALA A 21 1.64 -3.60 -1.48
C ALA A 21 2.88 -4.07 -2.25
N THR A 22 4.06 -3.61 -1.81
CA THR A 22 5.35 -4.01 -2.38
C THR A 22 6.44 -3.95 -1.33
N ASP A 23 7.52 -4.72 -1.55
CA ASP A 23 8.73 -4.65 -0.77
C ASP A 23 9.49 -3.32 -1.00
N SER A 24 10.58 -3.05 -0.30
CA SER A 24 11.35 -1.80 -0.43
C SER A 24 12.83 -1.99 -0.73
N ILE A 25 13.31 -3.21 -0.94
CA ILE A 25 14.73 -3.43 -1.24
C ILE A 25 15.04 -3.17 -2.72
N PHE A 26 16.05 -2.35 -3.03
CA PHE A 26 16.69 -2.37 -4.34
C PHE A 26 18.01 -3.11 -4.24
N THR A 27 18.17 -4.15 -5.06
CA THR A 27 19.40 -4.91 -5.17
C THR A 27 19.93 -4.83 -6.60
N GLY A 28 21.25 -4.67 -6.74
CA GLY A 28 21.91 -4.64 -8.05
C GLY A 28 23.35 -4.13 -7.97
N ASN A 29 24.21 -4.61 -8.87
CA ASN A 29 25.60 -4.14 -9.01
C ASN A 29 26.45 -4.14 -7.71
N GLY A 30 26.16 -5.08 -6.79
CA GLY A 30 26.86 -5.19 -5.50
C GLY A 30 26.31 -4.27 -4.40
N GLU A 31 25.26 -3.50 -4.69
CA GLU A 31 24.58 -2.64 -3.72
C GLU A 31 23.23 -3.21 -3.29
N SER A 32 22.84 -2.90 -2.07
CA SER A 32 21.52 -3.16 -1.52
C SER A 32 21.02 -1.94 -0.78
N TRP A 33 19.81 -1.49 -1.10
CA TRP A 33 19.17 -0.32 -0.54
C TRP A 33 17.80 -0.72 0.01
N GLU A 34 17.64 -0.73 1.33
CA GLU A 34 16.41 -1.21 1.99
C GLU A 34 15.25 -0.19 2.02
N ASN A 35 15.46 1.01 1.45
CA ASN A 35 14.54 2.15 1.54
C ASN A 35 14.02 2.62 0.16
N GLY A 36 13.98 1.71 -0.81
CA GLY A 36 13.59 1.98 -2.18
C GLY A 36 12.09 2.14 -2.35
N ILE A 37 11.63 3.25 -2.94
CA ILE A 37 10.21 3.48 -3.18
C ILE A 37 9.79 2.75 -4.47
N LYS A 38 8.77 1.90 -4.39
CA LYS A 38 8.29 1.10 -5.52
C LYS A 38 6.81 1.28 -5.82
N LEU A 39 6.09 1.96 -4.93
CA LEU A 39 4.67 2.25 -5.02
C LEU A 39 4.46 3.76 -5.01
N PHE A 40 3.70 4.25 -5.98
CA PHE A 40 3.49 5.67 -6.22
C PHE A 40 2.00 5.99 -6.32
N GLU A 41 1.58 6.96 -5.52
CA GLU A 41 0.35 7.68 -5.80
C GLU A 41 0.54 8.53 -7.05
N LEU A 42 -0.49 8.58 -7.89
CA LEU A 42 -0.52 9.46 -9.04
C LEU A 42 -1.13 10.80 -8.64
N PRO A 43 -0.95 11.88 -9.44
CA PRO A 43 -1.63 13.16 -9.19
C PRO A 43 -3.16 13.10 -9.24
N ARG A 44 -3.70 11.93 -9.59
CA ARG A 44 -5.09 11.53 -9.59
C ARG A 44 -5.31 10.59 -8.41
N THR A 45 -6.34 10.83 -7.60
CA THR A 45 -6.47 10.23 -6.25
C THR A 45 -7.12 8.85 -6.23
N ASP A 46 -7.68 8.37 -7.32
CA ASP A 46 -8.41 7.10 -7.38
C ASP A 46 -7.56 5.94 -7.94
N CYS A 47 -6.27 6.16 -8.16
CA CYS A 47 -5.36 5.15 -8.72
C CYS A 47 -3.90 5.32 -8.27
N VAL A 48 -3.18 4.20 -8.30
CA VAL A 48 -1.74 4.12 -7.99
C VAL A 48 -1.02 3.24 -9.00
N ILE A 49 0.31 3.36 -9.02
CA ILE A 49 1.19 2.51 -9.82
C ILE A 49 2.31 1.94 -8.95
N ALA A 50 2.59 0.65 -9.10
CA ALA A 50 3.74 -0.01 -8.52
C ALA A 50 4.56 -0.72 -9.61
N PHE A 51 5.83 -1.04 -9.36
CA PHE A 51 6.70 -1.64 -10.38
C PHE A 51 7.63 -2.74 -9.85
N VAL A 52 8.00 -3.64 -10.76
CA VAL A 52 9.13 -4.58 -10.58
C VAL A 52 10.08 -4.47 -11.77
N GLY A 53 11.36 -4.76 -11.54
CA GLY A 53 12.40 -4.69 -12.58
C GLY A 53 13.44 -3.60 -12.35
N VAL A 54 14.01 -3.08 -13.44
CA VAL A 54 15.13 -2.12 -13.40
C VAL A 54 14.69 -0.74 -12.95
N THR A 55 15.19 -0.31 -11.78
CA THR A 55 14.85 0.94 -11.10
C THR A 55 14.99 2.18 -11.98
N GLY A 56 16.12 2.34 -12.70
CA GLY A 56 16.35 3.52 -13.53
C GLY A 56 15.30 3.69 -14.64
N LYS A 57 14.87 2.59 -15.26
CA LYS A 57 13.81 2.59 -16.28
C LYS A 57 12.45 2.88 -15.65
N ALA A 58 12.13 2.19 -14.56
CA ALA A 58 10.86 2.36 -13.86
C ALA A 58 10.62 3.80 -13.40
N TYR A 59 11.60 4.41 -12.72
CA TYR A 59 11.50 5.79 -12.25
C TYR A 59 11.38 6.77 -13.41
N THR A 60 12.15 6.59 -14.49
CA THR A 60 12.04 7.46 -15.67
C THR A 60 10.63 7.43 -16.24
N LEU A 61 10.05 6.23 -16.40
CA LEU A 61 8.69 6.06 -16.92
C LEU A 61 7.63 6.65 -15.98
N ILE A 62 7.68 6.33 -14.69
CA ILE A 62 6.72 6.81 -13.69
C ILE A 62 6.80 8.33 -13.51
N LEU A 63 8.00 8.92 -13.47
CA LEU A 63 8.14 10.37 -13.30
C LEU A 63 7.60 11.14 -14.52
N ASN A 64 7.81 10.62 -15.73
CA ASN A 64 7.17 11.18 -16.93
C ASN A 64 5.64 11.07 -16.84
N LEU A 65 5.11 9.92 -16.41
CA LEU A 65 3.67 9.74 -16.20
C LEU A 65 3.10 10.74 -15.18
N ILE A 66 3.73 10.87 -14.02
CA ILE A 66 3.32 11.82 -12.98
C ILE A 66 3.32 13.24 -13.55
N SER A 67 4.34 13.63 -14.31
CA SER A 67 4.40 14.94 -14.95
C SER A 67 3.27 15.13 -15.96
N SER A 68 3.00 14.14 -16.82
CA SER A 68 1.92 14.18 -17.79
C SER A 68 0.55 14.34 -17.14
N ILE A 69 0.24 13.55 -16.11
CA ILE A 69 -1.03 13.65 -15.38
C ILE A 69 -1.17 15.01 -14.68
N LYS A 70 -0.07 15.59 -14.16
CA LYS A 70 -0.11 16.93 -13.54
C LYS A 70 -0.47 18.04 -14.54
N LEU A 71 -0.04 17.89 -15.80
CA LEU A 71 -0.20 18.90 -16.84
C LEU A 71 -1.50 18.74 -17.66
N ASP A 72 -2.07 17.54 -17.69
CA ASP A 72 -3.31 17.23 -18.40
C ASP A 72 -4.51 17.19 -17.44
N ASN A 73 -5.36 18.21 -17.52
CA ASN A 73 -6.59 18.31 -16.72
C ASN A 73 -7.55 17.14 -16.94
N ARG A 74 -7.56 16.50 -18.12
CA ARG A 74 -8.39 15.33 -18.40
C ARG A 74 -7.84 14.13 -17.63
N LEU A 75 -6.54 13.86 -17.70
CA LEU A 75 -5.95 12.71 -17.01
C LEU A 75 -6.01 12.85 -15.48
N LYS A 76 -5.88 14.07 -14.97
CA LYS A 76 -6.00 14.38 -13.53
C LYS A 76 -7.42 14.21 -12.98
N ASN A 77 -8.43 14.31 -13.84
CA ASN A 77 -9.82 14.31 -13.42
C ASN A 77 -10.34 12.88 -13.16
N ASN A 78 -10.84 12.64 -11.94
CA ASN A 78 -11.41 11.34 -11.54
C ASN A 78 -12.64 10.94 -12.40
N TYR A 79 -13.30 11.87 -13.08
CA TYR A 79 -14.39 11.56 -14.03
C TYR A 79 -13.91 10.95 -15.35
N THR A 80 -12.63 11.10 -15.70
CA THR A 80 -12.06 10.42 -16.87
C THR A 80 -11.98 8.93 -16.58
N PRO A 81 -12.47 8.03 -17.44
CA PRO A 81 -12.38 6.59 -17.24
C PRO A 81 -10.97 6.10 -16.97
N LEU A 82 -10.80 5.16 -16.03
CA LEU A 82 -9.49 4.55 -15.77
C LEU A 82 -8.92 3.83 -16.99
N ILE A 83 -9.78 3.32 -17.88
CA ILE A 83 -9.32 2.70 -19.13
C ILE A 83 -8.57 3.69 -20.02
N GLU A 84 -9.03 4.95 -20.11
CA GLU A 84 -8.33 5.98 -20.88
C GLU A 84 -6.99 6.35 -20.24
N VAL A 85 -6.87 6.22 -18.91
CA VAL A 85 -5.61 6.46 -18.20
C VAL A 85 -4.62 5.34 -18.47
N VAL A 86 -5.04 4.07 -18.39
CA VAL A 86 -4.13 2.94 -18.65
C VAL A 86 -3.71 2.86 -20.12
N GLU A 87 -4.60 3.22 -21.05
CA GLU A 87 -4.25 3.38 -22.48
C GLU A 87 -3.20 4.46 -22.67
N TYR A 88 -3.34 5.60 -22.01
CA TYR A 88 -2.33 6.67 -22.03
C TYR A 88 -0.99 6.21 -21.43
N ILE A 89 -1.01 5.46 -20.32
CA ILE A 89 0.21 4.88 -19.72
C ILE A 89 0.92 4.00 -20.74
N SER A 90 0.18 3.11 -21.41
CA SER A 90 0.70 2.22 -22.44
C SER A 90 1.33 2.97 -23.61
N GLU A 91 0.66 4.00 -24.12
CA GLU A 91 1.19 4.85 -25.20
C GLU A 91 2.45 5.58 -24.76
N LEU A 92 2.41 6.28 -23.62
CA LEU A 92 3.54 7.04 -23.08
C LEU A 92 4.77 6.14 -22.87
N PHE A 93 4.59 5.00 -22.22
CA PHE A 93 5.70 4.09 -21.92
C PHE A 93 6.29 3.51 -23.19
N THR A 94 5.44 3.17 -24.17
CA THR A 94 5.88 2.70 -25.49
C THR A 94 6.73 3.75 -26.20
N VAL A 95 6.26 5.00 -26.25
CA VAL A 95 6.98 6.10 -26.91
C VAL A 95 8.33 6.35 -26.22
N LEU A 96 8.34 6.46 -24.89
CA LEU A 96 9.56 6.73 -24.13
C LEU A 96 10.62 5.62 -24.31
N ILE A 97 10.21 4.35 -24.23
CA ILE A 97 11.13 3.23 -24.36
C ILE A 97 11.64 3.07 -25.79
N LYS A 98 10.77 3.25 -26.81
CA LYS A 98 11.21 3.22 -28.21
C LYS A 98 12.20 4.34 -28.53
N ASN A 99 11.99 5.54 -27.98
CA ASN A 99 12.86 6.68 -28.27
C ASN A 99 14.17 6.67 -27.46
N SER A 100 14.17 6.06 -26.26
CA SER A 100 15.33 6.09 -25.35
C SER A 100 16.25 4.87 -25.52
N ILE A 101 15.70 3.72 -25.90
CA ILE A 101 16.46 2.48 -26.09
C ILE A 101 16.55 2.19 -27.59
N ASN A 102 17.55 2.83 -28.21
CA ASN A 102 17.93 2.63 -29.60
C ASN A 102 19.21 1.79 -29.63
N GLU A 103 19.20 0.74 -30.45
CA GLU A 103 20.33 -0.14 -30.82
C GLU A 103 21.56 -0.07 -29.90
N ILE A 104 21.58 -0.90 -28.85
CA ILE A 104 22.80 -1.17 -28.09
C ILE A 104 23.51 -2.34 -28.81
N PRO A 105 24.70 -2.13 -29.42
CA PRO A 105 25.42 -3.22 -30.06
C PRO A 105 25.66 -4.33 -29.05
N SER A 106 25.31 -5.57 -29.40
CA SER A 106 25.42 -6.83 -28.61
C SER A 106 24.29 -7.20 -27.66
N GLU A 107 23.25 -6.38 -27.46
CA GLU A 107 22.14 -6.72 -26.56
C GLU A 107 20.81 -6.94 -27.29
N ASN A 108 19.99 -7.89 -26.79
CA ASN A 108 18.64 -8.09 -27.30
C ASN A 108 17.76 -6.91 -26.87
N ILE A 109 17.36 -6.08 -27.83
CA ILE A 109 16.56 -4.88 -27.60
C ILE A 109 15.22 -5.18 -26.92
N HIS A 110 14.54 -6.26 -27.29
CA HIS A 110 13.26 -6.63 -26.68
C HIS A 110 13.42 -7.04 -25.23
N LYS A 111 14.49 -7.77 -24.89
CA LYS A 111 14.83 -8.09 -23.51
C LYS A 111 15.02 -6.81 -22.69
N LEU A 112 15.79 -5.85 -23.20
CA LEU A 112 16.02 -4.57 -22.54
C LEU A 112 14.73 -3.76 -22.34
N ARG A 113 13.85 -3.74 -23.35
CA ARG A 113 12.57 -3.04 -23.28
C ARG A 113 11.59 -3.72 -22.31
N ALA A 114 11.76 -5.02 -22.03
CA ALA A 114 10.92 -5.80 -21.12
C ALA A 114 11.42 -5.84 -19.65
N GLU A 115 12.51 -5.15 -19.31
CA GLU A 115 13.13 -5.19 -17.98
C GLU A 115 12.31 -4.54 -16.85
N VAL A 116 11.15 -3.97 -17.15
CA VAL A 116 10.26 -3.38 -16.15
C VAL A 116 8.80 -3.70 -16.46
N ARG A 117 8.05 -4.03 -15.41
CA ARG A 117 6.60 -4.27 -15.44
C ARG A 117 5.94 -3.51 -14.33
N PHE A 118 4.67 -3.17 -14.53
CA PHE A 118 3.92 -2.32 -13.60
C PHE A 118 2.60 -2.96 -13.20
N LEU A 119 2.18 -2.73 -11.96
CA LEU A 119 0.79 -2.86 -11.55
C LEU A 119 0.17 -1.48 -11.51
N PHE A 120 -0.82 -1.25 -12.37
CA PHE A 120 -1.68 -0.07 -12.31
C PHE A 120 -3.02 -0.47 -11.69
N CYS A 121 -3.42 0.22 -10.65
CA CYS A 121 -4.53 -0.16 -9.78
C CYS A 121 -5.43 1.04 -9.52
N GLY A 122 -6.75 0.87 -9.57
CA GLY A 122 -7.66 2.00 -9.32
C GLY A 122 -9.13 1.63 -9.13
N TRP A 123 -9.90 2.65 -8.74
CA TRP A 123 -11.35 2.59 -8.63
C TRP A 123 -12.06 3.10 -9.89
N CYS A 124 -12.82 2.24 -10.57
CA CYS A 124 -13.62 2.62 -11.74
C CYS A 124 -15.04 3.02 -11.29
N TRP A 125 -15.28 4.32 -11.12
CA TRP A 125 -16.58 4.84 -10.69
C TRP A 125 -17.73 4.50 -11.65
N ARG A 126 -17.47 4.41 -12.96
CA ARG A 126 -18.50 4.10 -13.98
C ARG A 126 -19.03 2.67 -13.85
N GLU A 127 -18.14 1.74 -13.57
CA GLU A 127 -18.45 0.31 -13.44
C GLU A 127 -18.65 -0.10 -11.97
N ASN A 128 -18.50 0.85 -11.03
CA ASN A 128 -18.56 0.63 -9.59
C ASN A 128 -17.71 -0.56 -9.12
N ARG A 129 -16.49 -0.69 -9.66
CA ARG A 129 -15.56 -1.78 -9.33
C ARG A 129 -14.11 -1.34 -9.31
N PHE A 130 -13.31 -2.03 -8.52
CA PHE A 130 -11.85 -1.94 -8.58
C PHE A 130 -11.31 -2.65 -9.83
N ARG A 131 -10.23 -2.12 -10.40
CA ARG A 131 -9.56 -2.69 -11.57
C ARG A 131 -8.05 -2.71 -11.34
N ILE A 132 -7.42 -3.78 -11.81
CA ILE A 132 -5.99 -4.04 -11.68
C ILE A 132 -5.47 -4.40 -13.07
N TRP A 133 -4.40 -3.76 -13.52
CA TRP A 133 -3.73 -4.05 -14.78
C TRP A 133 -2.26 -4.35 -14.56
N GLU A 134 -1.77 -5.42 -15.17
CA GLU A 134 -0.34 -5.58 -15.43
C GLU A 134 0.00 -4.85 -16.73
N VAL A 135 0.87 -3.84 -16.66
CA VAL A 135 1.37 -3.14 -17.84
C VAL A 135 2.79 -3.64 -18.12
N SER A 136 2.98 -4.34 -19.25
CA SER A 136 4.24 -4.99 -19.60
C SER A 136 4.55 -4.85 -21.09
N TYR A 137 5.84 -4.92 -21.44
CA TYR A 137 6.29 -4.86 -22.83
C TYR A 137 5.96 -6.16 -23.57
N ASN A 138 5.36 -6.03 -24.74
CA ASN A 138 5.09 -7.13 -25.66
C ASN A 138 6.06 -7.05 -26.86
N GLU A 139 6.78 -8.13 -27.13
CA GLU A 139 7.75 -8.21 -28.23
C GLU A 139 7.08 -8.11 -29.60
N SER A 140 5.96 -8.80 -29.80
CA SER A 140 5.27 -8.88 -31.10
C SER A 140 4.70 -7.53 -31.56
N THR A 141 4.19 -6.71 -30.64
CA THR A 141 3.67 -5.36 -30.96
C THR A 141 4.71 -4.26 -30.72
N GLU A 142 5.85 -4.62 -30.16
CA GLU A 142 6.86 -3.72 -29.61
C GLU A 142 6.29 -2.62 -28.71
N ALA A 143 5.27 -2.90 -27.92
CA ALA A 143 4.57 -1.90 -27.13
C ALA A 143 4.32 -2.36 -25.70
N TYR A 144 4.19 -1.41 -24.77
CA TYR A 144 3.63 -1.69 -23.46
C TYR A 144 2.13 -1.89 -23.58
N LEU A 145 1.64 -3.07 -23.22
CA LEU A 145 0.24 -3.42 -23.28
C LEU A 145 -0.32 -3.62 -21.87
N PRO A 146 -1.56 -3.15 -21.61
CA PRO A 146 -2.22 -3.41 -20.34
C PRO A 146 -2.96 -4.73 -20.41
N THR A 147 -2.71 -5.61 -19.44
CA THR A 147 -3.46 -6.85 -19.24
C THR A 147 -4.28 -6.72 -17.97
N GLU A 148 -5.59 -6.54 -18.12
CA GLU A 148 -6.49 -6.49 -16.97
C GLU A 148 -6.50 -7.84 -16.26
N GLN A 149 -6.42 -7.78 -14.95
CA GLN A 149 -6.46 -8.95 -14.10
C GLN A 149 -7.92 -9.21 -13.75
N GLU A 150 -8.35 -10.45 -13.97
CA GLU A 150 -9.69 -10.91 -13.60
C GLU A 150 -9.65 -11.63 -12.25
N LYS A 151 -10.81 -12.05 -11.75
CA LYS A 151 -10.87 -12.86 -10.52
C LYS A 151 -9.96 -14.08 -10.68
N CYS A 152 -9.01 -14.22 -9.76
CA CYS A 152 -8.20 -15.43 -9.68
C CYS A 152 -9.09 -16.60 -9.24
N SER A 153 -8.63 -17.81 -9.55
CA SER A 153 -9.23 -19.09 -9.10
C SER A 153 -9.31 -19.24 -7.57
N LEU A 154 -8.69 -18.34 -6.83
CA LEU A 154 -8.72 -18.24 -5.36
C LEU A 154 -9.89 -17.33 -4.90
N ASP A 155 -11.08 -17.41 -5.49
CA ASP A 155 -12.30 -16.70 -5.08
C ASP A 155 -12.22 -15.17 -4.89
N GLY A 156 -11.30 -14.48 -5.59
CA GLY A 156 -11.20 -13.01 -5.50
C GLY A 156 -10.26 -12.39 -6.53
N LEU A 157 -10.37 -11.07 -6.73
CA LEU A 157 -9.47 -10.33 -7.61
C LEU A 157 -8.13 -10.11 -6.88
N CYS A 158 -7.09 -10.82 -7.34
CA CYS A 158 -5.73 -10.73 -6.81
C CYS A 158 -4.75 -10.83 -7.97
N ALA A 159 -3.73 -9.98 -7.97
CA ALA A 159 -2.64 -9.99 -8.94
C ALA A 159 -1.31 -9.80 -8.24
N PHE A 160 -0.26 -10.42 -8.79
CA PHE A 160 1.09 -10.20 -8.32
C PHE A 160 2.09 -10.31 -9.46
N ILE A 161 3.05 -9.40 -9.46
CA ILE A 161 4.21 -9.42 -10.35
C ILE A 161 5.46 -9.58 -9.49
N VAL A 162 6.37 -10.44 -9.95
CA VAL A 162 7.59 -10.79 -9.21
C VAL A 162 8.77 -10.75 -10.16
N ASP A 163 9.85 -10.12 -9.73
CA ASP A 163 11.14 -10.13 -10.40
C ASP A 163 12.21 -10.55 -9.37
N PRO A 164 12.93 -11.66 -9.56
CA PRO A 164 12.91 -12.53 -10.73
C PRO A 164 11.68 -13.45 -10.77
N ASN A 165 11.29 -13.88 -11.98
CA ASN A 165 10.06 -14.66 -12.22
C ASN A 165 10.06 -16.04 -11.53
N ASP A 166 11.22 -16.60 -11.21
CA ASP A 166 11.37 -17.89 -10.50
C ASP A 166 10.88 -17.84 -9.05
N LYS A 167 10.75 -16.65 -8.46
CA LYS A 167 10.14 -16.46 -7.13
C LYS A 167 8.61 -16.38 -7.17
N LYS A 168 8.01 -16.31 -8.37
CA LYS A 168 6.56 -16.24 -8.54
C LYS A 168 5.85 -17.47 -7.97
N ASP A 169 6.42 -18.66 -8.17
CA ASP A 169 5.83 -19.92 -7.71
C ASP A 169 5.84 -20.02 -6.18
N ILE A 170 6.89 -19.51 -5.52
CA ILE A 170 7.00 -19.46 -4.05
C ILE A 170 5.87 -18.60 -3.48
N ALA A 171 5.66 -17.41 -4.04
CA ALA A 171 4.58 -16.52 -3.62
C ALA A 171 3.19 -17.12 -3.86
N ALA A 172 2.98 -17.73 -5.03
CA ALA A 172 1.74 -18.39 -5.38
C ALA A 172 1.42 -19.56 -4.42
N GLN A 173 2.43 -20.36 -4.08
CA GLN A 173 2.31 -21.47 -3.16
C GLN A 173 1.98 -20.98 -1.74
N LYS A 174 2.73 -20.02 -1.19
CA LYS A 174 2.46 -19.45 0.13
C LYS A 174 1.06 -18.84 0.22
N LEU A 175 0.62 -18.15 -0.84
CA LEU A 175 -0.74 -17.60 -0.90
C LEU A 175 -1.80 -18.71 -0.90
N LYS A 176 -1.57 -19.81 -1.63
CA LYS A 176 -2.45 -20.98 -1.60
C LYS A 176 -2.53 -21.58 -0.19
N GLU A 177 -1.40 -21.75 0.47
CA GLU A 177 -1.31 -22.28 1.85
C GLU A 177 -2.04 -21.39 2.86
N GLU A 178 -1.90 -20.06 2.77
CA GLU A 178 -2.66 -19.13 3.62
C GLU A 178 -4.17 -19.22 3.37
N ARG A 179 -4.59 -19.40 2.11
CA ARG A 179 -6.00 -19.51 1.73
C ARG A 179 -6.62 -20.85 2.12
N GLU A 180 -5.85 -21.94 2.13
CA GLU A 180 -6.31 -23.25 2.60
C GLU A 180 -6.64 -23.28 4.11
N LYS A 181 -6.10 -22.32 4.89
CA LYS A 181 -6.45 -22.14 6.31
C LYS A 181 -7.82 -21.47 6.51
N LYS A 182 -8.42 -20.93 5.46
CA LYS A 182 -9.71 -20.23 5.49
C LYS A 182 -10.83 -21.16 5.05
N GLU A 183 -12.06 -20.80 5.40
CA GLU A 183 -13.24 -21.52 4.92
C GLU A 183 -13.32 -21.46 3.40
N VAL A 184 -13.83 -22.54 2.78
CA VAL A 184 -14.02 -22.60 1.33
C VAL A 184 -14.99 -21.50 0.90
N GLY A 185 -14.62 -20.70 -0.10
CA GLY A 185 -15.40 -19.54 -0.54
C GLY A 185 -15.18 -18.28 0.29
N ALA A 186 -14.28 -18.29 1.29
CA ALA A 186 -13.90 -17.07 1.99
C ALA A 186 -13.24 -16.07 1.03
N ASN A 187 -13.67 -14.82 1.14
CA ASN A 187 -13.10 -13.72 0.38
C ASN A 187 -11.62 -13.49 0.69
N VAL A 188 -10.90 -12.87 -0.24
CA VAL A 188 -9.53 -12.43 0.00
C VAL A 188 -9.55 -11.32 1.06
N ASP A 189 -8.74 -11.49 2.12
CA ASP A 189 -8.58 -10.52 3.20
C ASP A 189 -7.14 -9.99 3.22
N MET A 190 -6.31 -10.34 4.21
CA MET A 190 -4.94 -9.85 4.35
C MET A 190 -3.89 -10.90 4.02
N GLU A 191 -4.29 -12.07 3.50
CA GLU A 191 -3.38 -13.17 3.14
C GLU A 191 -2.28 -12.73 2.16
N PRO A 192 -2.56 -11.93 1.09
CA PRO A 192 -1.49 -11.43 0.23
C PRO A 192 -0.45 -10.58 0.97
N LEU A 193 -0.88 -9.72 1.91
CA LEU A 193 0.05 -8.92 2.70
C LEU A 193 0.92 -9.81 3.60
N ARG A 194 0.33 -10.84 4.22
CA ARG A 194 1.08 -11.84 5.01
C ARG A 194 2.20 -12.44 4.18
N VAL A 195 1.85 -12.96 2.99
CA VAL A 195 2.82 -13.61 2.09
C VAL A 195 3.96 -12.67 1.73
N LEU A 196 3.67 -11.41 1.40
CA LEU A 196 4.69 -10.42 1.08
C LEU A 196 5.61 -10.14 2.28
N ILE A 197 5.05 -10.00 3.48
CA ILE A 197 5.82 -9.78 4.71
C ILE A 197 6.72 -10.99 5.00
N ASP A 198 6.18 -12.20 4.93
CA ASP A 198 6.91 -13.43 5.20
C ASP A 198 8.07 -13.61 4.22
N ILE A 199 7.85 -13.35 2.93
CA ILE A 199 8.90 -13.39 1.90
C ILE A 199 9.94 -12.30 2.16
N SER A 200 9.53 -11.08 2.51
CA SER A 200 10.43 -9.95 2.77
C SER A 200 11.28 -10.13 4.02
N GLN A 201 10.88 -11.01 4.94
CA GLN A 201 11.63 -11.37 6.14
C GLN A 201 12.50 -12.62 5.95
N ASP A 202 12.35 -13.36 4.84
CA ASP A 202 13.09 -14.58 4.58
C ASP A 202 14.53 -14.26 4.14
N PRO A 203 15.56 -14.55 4.96
CA PRO A 203 16.94 -14.23 4.62
C PRO A 203 17.48 -15.05 3.43
N SER A 204 16.78 -16.10 3.01
CA SER A 204 17.12 -16.88 1.83
C SER A 204 16.68 -16.21 0.52
N ILE A 205 15.77 -15.24 0.59
CA ILE A 205 15.27 -14.46 -0.55
C ILE A 205 15.81 -13.04 -0.43
N ARG A 206 16.98 -12.78 -1.01
CA ARG A 206 17.63 -11.45 -0.91
C ARG A 206 17.04 -10.42 -1.86
N GLU A 207 16.32 -10.91 -2.86
CA GLU A 207 15.73 -10.16 -3.96
C GLU A 207 14.51 -9.33 -3.56
N ILE A 208 13.86 -9.70 -2.46
CA ILE A 208 12.62 -9.14 -1.96
C ILE A 208 12.82 -8.90 -0.46
N GLY A 209 12.60 -7.67 0.01
CA GLY A 209 12.91 -7.35 1.39
C GLY A 209 12.67 -5.89 1.75
N GLY A 210 13.20 -5.48 2.91
CA GLY A 210 12.93 -4.16 3.48
C GLY A 210 11.50 -4.04 4.03
N SER A 211 11.15 -2.87 4.52
CA SER A 211 9.80 -2.62 5.06
C SER A 211 8.75 -2.52 3.95
N THR A 212 7.59 -3.16 4.15
CA THR A 212 6.52 -3.18 3.15
C THR A 212 5.91 -1.78 2.95
N GLN A 213 5.69 -1.41 1.69
CA GLN A 213 4.96 -0.22 1.28
C GLN A 213 3.51 -0.61 1.00
N ILE A 214 2.53 0.12 1.52
CA ILE A 214 1.11 -0.25 1.45
C ILE A 214 0.29 0.97 1.06
N VAL A 215 -0.65 0.79 0.12
CA VAL A 215 -1.73 1.73 -0.18
C VAL A 215 -3.07 1.02 -0.14
N LYS A 216 -4.09 1.74 0.34
CA LYS A 216 -5.49 1.40 0.10
C LYS A 216 -6.13 2.37 -0.87
N ILE A 217 -7.02 1.86 -1.73
CA ILE A 217 -7.89 2.65 -2.60
C ILE A 217 -9.33 2.33 -2.22
N TYR A 218 -10.13 3.38 -2.03
CA TYR A 218 -11.51 3.30 -1.57
C TYR A 218 -12.50 3.58 -2.70
N ARG A 219 -13.74 3.10 -2.52
CA ARG A 219 -14.87 3.38 -3.43
C ARG A 219 -15.21 4.88 -3.53
N SER A 220 -14.74 5.69 -2.58
CA SER A 220 -14.83 7.15 -2.64
C SER A 220 -13.93 7.79 -3.72
N GLY A 221 -13.05 7.01 -4.37
CA GLY A 221 -12.08 7.52 -5.35
C GLY A 221 -10.87 8.20 -4.70
N THR A 222 -10.51 7.75 -3.50
CA THR A 222 -9.33 8.23 -2.75
C THR A 222 -8.38 7.07 -2.48
N SER A 223 -7.08 7.37 -2.52
CA SER A 223 -6.00 6.51 -2.09
C SER A 223 -5.40 7.05 -0.81
N GLU A 224 -4.88 6.13 0.02
CA GLU A 224 -4.18 6.47 1.25
C GLU A 224 -2.98 5.54 1.41
N LEU A 225 -1.81 6.15 1.65
CA LEU A 225 -0.58 5.46 2.00
C LEU A 225 -0.60 5.08 3.47
N PHE A 226 -0.16 3.86 3.76
CA PHE A 226 0.01 3.37 5.12
C PHE A 226 1.49 3.13 5.39
N GLY A 227 1.89 3.46 6.61
CA GLY A 227 3.14 2.96 7.17
C GLY A 227 2.99 1.53 7.67
N ILE A 228 4.11 0.95 8.08
CA ILE A 228 4.15 -0.35 8.75
C ILE A 228 5.19 -0.29 9.87
N TYR A 229 4.89 -0.92 10.99
CA TYR A 229 5.92 -1.20 11.98
C TYR A 229 6.80 -2.33 11.45
N TRP A 230 8.08 -2.05 11.29
CA TRP A 230 9.04 -3.04 10.83
C TRP A 230 10.15 -3.13 11.86
N GLN A 231 10.37 -4.34 12.41
CA GLN A 231 11.33 -4.56 13.49
C GLN A 231 11.14 -3.58 14.67
N ASN A 232 9.88 -3.42 15.11
CA ASN A 232 9.47 -2.51 16.21
C ASN A 232 9.78 -1.02 15.98
N LYS A 233 9.98 -0.59 14.73
CA LYS A 233 10.10 0.84 14.39
C LYS A 233 9.16 1.24 13.26
N PRO A 234 8.63 2.48 13.29
CA PRO A 234 7.73 2.94 12.24
C PRO A 234 8.52 3.12 10.94
N HIS A 235 8.00 2.52 9.87
CA HIS A 235 8.49 2.72 8.52
C HIS A 235 7.40 3.26 7.62
N PHE A 236 7.76 4.17 6.72
CA PHE A 236 6.85 4.73 5.73
C PHE A 236 7.54 4.81 4.37
N GLN A 237 6.90 4.25 3.35
CA GLN A 237 7.48 4.11 1.99
C GLN A 237 8.90 3.50 2.00
N GLY A 238 9.11 2.44 2.78
CA GLY A 238 10.41 1.79 2.92
C GLY A 238 11.34 2.43 3.96
N ARG A 239 11.15 3.70 4.31
CA ARG A 239 12.08 4.45 5.16
C ARG A 239 11.76 4.30 6.64
N LYS A 240 12.80 4.10 7.45
CA LYS A 240 12.73 4.10 8.91
C LYS A 240 12.55 5.51 9.48
N PHE A 241 11.69 5.64 10.48
CA PHE A 241 11.50 6.85 11.27
C PHE A 241 11.67 6.58 12.77
N GLU A 242 11.89 7.65 13.53
CA GLU A 242 11.69 7.65 14.98
C GLU A 242 10.24 8.04 15.28
N GLU A 243 9.67 7.58 16.40
CA GLU A 243 8.24 7.79 16.74
C GLU A 243 7.80 9.26 16.69
N HIS A 244 8.63 10.18 17.16
CA HIS A 244 8.31 11.60 17.21
C HIS A 244 8.41 12.32 15.86
N ASN A 245 8.97 11.67 14.84
CA ASN A 245 9.21 12.26 13.51
C ASN A 245 8.61 11.41 12.37
N LYS A 246 7.81 10.39 12.70
CA LYS A 246 7.15 9.58 11.68
C LYS A 246 6.03 10.39 11.01
N PRO A 247 5.75 10.17 9.72
CA PRO A 247 4.57 10.74 9.06
C PRO A 247 3.29 10.43 9.84
N LYS A 248 2.33 11.37 9.81
CA LYS A 248 1.03 11.26 10.50
C LYS A 248 0.04 10.30 9.84
N GLU A 249 0.55 9.43 8.97
CA GLU A 249 -0.25 8.39 8.35
C GLU A 249 -0.55 7.28 9.35
N ARG A 250 -1.48 6.40 8.97
CA ARG A 250 -1.80 5.22 9.77
C ARG A 250 -0.78 4.11 9.52
N TYR A 251 -0.51 3.28 10.53
CA TYR A 251 0.52 2.24 10.46
C TYR A 251 -0.07 0.86 10.67
N PHE A 252 0.41 -0.14 9.93
CA PHE A 252 0.08 -1.53 10.17
C PHE A 252 1.01 -2.18 11.21
N ASP A 253 0.47 -3.10 11.99
CA ASP A 253 1.26 -4.11 12.68
C ASP A 253 1.59 -5.26 11.70
N PRO A 254 2.86 -5.65 11.53
CA PRO A 254 3.26 -6.67 10.56
C PRO A 254 2.84 -8.10 10.98
N ASN A 255 2.55 -8.30 12.27
CA ASN A 255 2.16 -9.59 12.83
C ASN A 255 0.65 -9.77 12.85
N THR A 256 -0.14 -8.73 13.16
CA THR A 256 -1.61 -8.83 13.17
C THR A 256 -2.24 -8.40 11.84
N LEU A 257 -1.54 -7.59 11.05
CA LEU A 257 -2.05 -6.96 9.81
C LEU A 257 -3.22 -6.01 10.08
N GLU A 258 -3.35 -5.54 11.31
CA GLU A 258 -4.31 -4.52 11.70
C GLU A 258 -3.66 -3.13 11.69
N VAL A 259 -4.49 -2.11 11.50
CA VAL A 259 -4.05 -0.73 11.59
C VAL A 259 -3.94 -0.37 13.08
N ILE A 260 -2.74 0.04 13.49
CA ILE A 260 -2.44 0.49 14.83
C ILE A 260 -3.01 1.90 15.03
N ASP A 261 -3.95 2.03 15.97
CA ASP A 261 -4.44 3.32 16.46
C ASP A 261 -3.81 3.63 17.83
N ASN A 262 -2.57 4.09 17.82
CA ASN A 262 -1.79 4.37 19.04
C ASN A 262 -2.31 5.57 19.85
N GLU A 263 -3.27 6.33 19.34
CA GLU A 263 -3.77 7.53 20.02
C GLU A 263 -4.86 7.20 21.04
N ILE A 264 -5.35 5.95 21.06
CA ILE A 264 -6.35 5.49 22.02
C ILE A 264 -5.76 4.38 22.86
N LEU A 265 -5.73 4.60 24.18
CA LEU A 265 -5.25 3.61 25.12
C LEU A 265 -6.22 2.43 25.16
N THR A 266 -5.71 1.21 24.93
CA THR A 266 -6.51 -0.03 25.03
C THR A 266 -6.98 -0.30 26.45
N LYS A 267 -6.28 0.24 27.45
CA LYS A 267 -6.64 0.19 28.85
C LYS A 267 -6.37 1.50 29.55
N ILE A 268 -7.33 1.97 30.34
CA ILE A 268 -7.22 3.17 31.18
C ILE A 268 -7.67 2.89 32.61
N LYS A 269 -7.30 3.77 33.54
CA LYS A 269 -7.94 3.84 34.85
C LYS A 269 -9.02 4.91 34.78
N LEU A 270 -10.29 4.52 34.88
CA LEU A 270 -11.42 5.44 34.73
C LEU A 270 -11.37 6.59 35.76
N ASP A 271 -10.93 6.33 36.98
CA ASP A 271 -10.84 7.32 38.06
C ASP A 271 -9.99 8.55 37.68
N ASP A 272 -8.95 8.37 36.87
CA ASP A 272 -8.05 9.45 36.41
C ASP A 272 -8.79 10.50 35.55
N PHE A 273 -9.96 10.13 35.01
CA PHE A 273 -10.79 10.96 34.13
C PHE A 273 -12.08 11.45 34.79
N SER A 274 -12.35 11.07 36.05
CA SER A 274 -13.58 11.41 36.80
C SER A 274 -13.90 12.91 36.90
N THR A 275 -12.88 13.76 36.79
CA THR A 275 -12.99 15.23 36.87
C THR A 275 -13.28 15.90 35.53
N LEU A 276 -13.25 15.16 34.42
CA LEU A 276 -13.51 15.68 33.09
C LEU A 276 -15.01 15.81 32.82
N LYS A 277 -15.40 16.83 32.06
CA LYS A 277 -16.79 17.01 31.63
C LYS A 277 -17.24 15.88 30.70
N GLU A 278 -16.29 15.28 30.01
CA GLU A 278 -16.48 14.21 29.04
C GLU A 278 -16.45 12.82 29.68
N PHE A 279 -16.38 12.71 31.02
CA PHE A 279 -16.27 11.43 31.73
C PHE A 279 -17.40 10.46 31.40
N GLU A 280 -18.64 10.93 31.33
CA GLU A 280 -19.79 10.10 30.94
C GLU A 280 -19.57 9.45 29.57
N PHE A 281 -19.07 10.21 28.59
CA PHE A 281 -18.73 9.67 27.28
C PHE A 281 -17.58 8.65 27.36
N ILE A 282 -16.53 8.89 28.15
CA ILE A 282 -15.44 7.92 28.33
C ILE A 282 -15.99 6.60 28.90
N THR A 283 -16.91 6.64 29.87
CA THR A 283 -17.53 5.42 30.42
C THR A 283 -18.43 4.68 29.44
N THR A 284 -18.96 5.36 28.41
CA THR A 284 -19.63 4.66 27.31
C THR A 284 -18.63 3.88 26.46
N CYS A 285 -17.42 4.42 26.28
CA CYS A 285 -16.37 3.87 25.43
C CYS A 285 -15.53 2.75 26.05
N TYR A 286 -15.42 2.72 27.37
CA TYR A 286 -14.66 1.72 28.12
C TYR A 286 -15.59 0.86 28.98
N ASP A 287 -15.21 -0.39 29.24
CA ASP A 287 -15.93 -1.24 30.21
C ASP A 287 -15.59 -0.87 31.66
N GLU A 288 -16.23 -1.52 32.62
CA GLU A 288 -16.03 -1.26 34.06
C GLU A 288 -14.59 -1.54 34.52
N ASP A 289 -13.88 -2.43 33.82
CA ASP A 289 -12.47 -2.79 34.06
C ASP A 289 -11.48 -1.85 33.34
N GLY A 290 -12.00 -0.87 32.59
CA GLY A 290 -11.23 0.14 31.88
C GLY A 290 -10.65 -0.33 30.55
N TYR A 291 -11.16 -1.39 29.94
CA TYR A 291 -10.81 -1.82 28.59
C TYR A 291 -11.66 -1.15 27.52
N LEU A 292 -11.02 -0.82 26.40
CA LEU A 292 -11.67 -0.17 25.27
C LEU A 292 -12.68 -1.13 24.61
N LYS A 293 -13.92 -0.67 24.42
CA LYS A 293 -14.94 -1.39 23.65
C LYS A 293 -14.70 -1.23 22.15
N ASP A 294 -15.42 -1.99 21.33
CA ASP A 294 -15.44 -1.72 19.89
C ASP A 294 -16.24 -0.44 19.61
N LEU A 295 -15.65 0.49 18.86
CA LEU A 295 -16.15 1.86 18.68
C LEU A 295 -16.14 2.27 17.23
N ALA A 296 -17.11 3.11 16.86
CA ALA A 296 -17.11 3.76 15.56
C ALA A 296 -15.98 4.79 15.45
N ASP A 297 -15.50 5.05 14.23
CA ASP A 297 -14.39 5.99 13.98
C ASP A 297 -14.64 7.38 14.55
N ARG A 298 -15.89 7.85 14.54
CA ARG A 298 -16.27 9.16 15.11
C ARG A 298 -16.06 9.21 16.63
N GLU A 299 -16.31 8.11 17.33
CA GLU A 299 -16.14 8.02 18.77
C GLU A 299 -14.66 7.94 19.13
N LYS A 300 -13.88 7.20 18.34
CA LYS A 300 -12.41 7.15 18.41
C LYS A 300 -11.80 8.53 18.25
N GLU A 301 -12.21 9.31 17.24
CA GLU A 301 -11.74 10.69 17.06
C GLU A 301 -12.08 11.61 18.24
N ARG A 302 -13.28 11.45 18.83
CA ARG A 302 -13.65 12.21 20.03
C ARG A 302 -12.78 11.84 21.23
N LEU A 303 -12.48 10.55 21.44
CA LEU A 303 -11.58 10.10 22.51
C LEU A 303 -10.17 10.67 22.37
N LYS A 304 -9.62 10.67 21.15
CA LYS A 304 -8.29 11.24 20.86
C LYS A 304 -8.19 12.70 21.30
N LEU A 305 -9.21 13.50 20.98
CA LEU A 305 -9.29 14.90 21.42
C LEU A 305 -9.33 15.03 22.95
N ILE A 306 -10.15 14.21 23.62
CA ILE A 306 -10.27 14.21 25.08
C ILE A 306 -8.93 13.87 25.75
N PHE A 307 -8.25 12.82 25.28
CA PHE A 307 -6.96 12.41 25.84
C PHE A 307 -5.87 13.45 25.62
N ARG A 308 -5.84 14.09 24.45
CA ARG A 308 -4.90 15.18 24.18
C ARG A 308 -5.14 16.38 25.10
N ASP A 309 -6.40 16.75 25.29
CA ASP A 309 -6.76 17.88 26.16
C ASP A 309 -6.46 17.59 27.63
N LYS A 310 -6.70 16.36 28.09
CA LYS A 310 -6.32 15.92 29.46
C LYS A 310 -4.81 15.95 29.64
N ALA A 311 -4.04 15.35 28.73
CA ALA A 311 -2.59 15.34 28.80
C ALA A 311 -1.99 16.76 28.84
N TYR A 312 -2.55 17.69 28.05
CA TYR A 312 -2.12 19.09 28.07
C TYR A 312 -2.47 19.80 29.38
N LYS A 313 -3.68 19.58 29.93
CA LYS A 313 -4.08 20.13 31.24
C LYS A 313 -3.18 19.62 32.36
N ASP A 314 -2.88 18.33 32.38
CA ASP A 314 -2.02 17.71 33.37
C ASP A 314 -0.58 18.24 33.27
N PHE A 315 -0.06 18.36 32.05
CA PHE A 315 1.23 18.99 31.81
C PHE A 315 1.28 20.41 32.35
N LYS A 316 0.26 21.24 32.05
CA LYS A 316 0.19 22.62 32.53
C LYS A 316 0.12 22.69 34.06
N ALA A 317 -0.70 21.86 34.69
CA ALA A 317 -0.79 21.79 36.15
C ALA A 317 0.56 21.40 36.78
N ASN A 318 1.29 20.46 36.18
CA ASN A 318 2.60 20.05 36.66
C ASN A 318 3.68 21.14 36.48
N CYS A 319 3.57 21.99 35.46
CA CYS A 319 4.47 23.13 35.28
C CYS A 319 4.17 24.26 36.28
N GLU A 320 2.89 24.52 36.60
CA GLU A 320 2.48 25.58 37.54
C GLU A 320 2.78 25.24 39.00
N VAL A 321 2.96 23.97 39.35
CA VAL A 321 3.33 23.50 40.70
C VAL A 321 4.86 23.45 40.90
N GLY A 322 5.64 23.67 39.83
CA GLY A 322 7.11 23.65 39.83
C GLY A 322 7.81 25.00 40.04
N GLU A 323 7.06 26.09 40.28
CA GLU A 323 7.55 27.41 40.73
C GLU A 323 7.35 27.61 42.24
#